data_AF-C3MN48-F1
#
_entry.id   AF-C3MN48-F1
#
_cell.length_a   1.000
_cell.length_b   1.000
_cell.length_c   1.000
_cell.angle_alpha   90.00
_cell.angle_beta   90.00
_cell.angle_gamma   90.00
#
_symmetry.space_group_name_H-M   'P 1'
#
loop_
_entity.id
_entity.type
_entity.pdbx_description
1 polymer ?
#
loop_
_entity_poly.entity_id
_entity_poly.type
_entity_poly.pdbx_seq_one_letter_code
_entity_poly.pdbx_strand_id
1 'polypeptide(L)' 'MNNYDLAKSYIRQAEERIKHAKEALNEGNYPYTVRQCQEAVELLLKAALRYIGVEPPKLHDVGKRGINSPHGSKRR' A
#
# COMPACT_ATOMS: atom_id res chain seq x y z
N MET A 1 -1.07 12.75 20.95
CA MET A 1 -0.87 12.86 19.49
C MET A 1 -2.26 12.96 18.87
N ASN A 2 -2.57 14.05 18.16
CA ASN A 2 -3.92 14.29 17.66
C ASN A 2 -4.24 13.33 16.50
N ASN A 3 -5.50 12.93 16.33
CA ASN A 3 -5.95 12.12 15.19
C ASN A 3 -5.61 12.77 13.84
N TYR A 4 -5.58 14.10 13.83
CA TYR A 4 -5.14 14.92 12.71
C TYR A 4 -3.64 14.74 12.37
N ASP A 5 -2.77 14.69 13.38
CA ASP A 5 -1.33 14.50 13.18
C ASP A 5 -1.03 13.11 12.62
N LEU A 6 -1.77 12.11 13.10
CA LEU A 6 -1.70 10.74 12.59
C LEU A 6 -2.20 10.66 11.15
N ALA A 7 -3.34 11.29 10.83
CA ALA A 7 -3.84 11.35 9.46
C ALA A 7 -2.82 12.00 8.51
N LYS A 8 -2.20 13.11 8.92
CA LYS A 8 -1.15 13.78 8.14
C LYS A 8 0.09 12.92 7.94
N SER A 9 0.49 12.14 8.96
CA SER A 9 1.58 11.17 8.84
C SER A 9 1.27 10.07 7.82
N TYR A 10 0.04 9.55 7.82
CA TYR A 10 -0.38 8.54 6.85
C TYR A 10 -0.44 9.08 5.42
N ILE A 11 -0.90 10.33 5.23
CA ILE A 11 -0.89 11.00 3.92
C ILE A 11 0.54 11.12 3.39
N ARG A 12 1.48 11.60 4.20
CA ARG A 12 2.91 11.69 3.82
C ARG A 12 3.48 10.34 3.40
N GLN A 13 3.16 9.27 4.13
CA GLN A 13 3.61 7.93 3.76
C GLN A 13 2.98 7.44 2.44
N ALA A 14 1.72 7.77 2.19
CA ALA A 14 1.04 7.42 0.94
C ALA A 14 1.66 8.16 -0.27
N GLU A 15 2.02 9.42 -0.11
CA GLU A 15 2.71 10.21 -1.14
C GLU A 15 4.05 9.57 -1.55
N GLU A 16 4.85 9.14 -0.58
CA GLU A 16 6.11 8.42 -0.84
C GLU A 16 5.87 7.10 -1.60
N ARG A 17 4.83 6.33 -1.22
CA ARG A 17 4.45 5.10 -1.93
C ARG A 17 4.05 5.37 -3.38
N ILE A 18 3.29 6.44 -3.63
CA ILE A 18 2.90 6.84 -4.98
C ILE A 18 4.12 7.25 -5.81
N LYS A 19 5.10 7.92 -5.19
CA LYS A 19 6.36 8.29 -5.86
C LYS A 19 7.13 7.04 -6.30
N HIS A 20 7.33 6.07 -5.39
CA HIS A 20 7.98 4.80 -5.74
C HIS A 20 7.17 3.99 -6.75
N ALA A 21 5.84 4.03 -6.70
CA ALA A 21 5.00 3.36 -7.70
C ALA A 21 5.23 3.94 -9.10
N LYS A 22 5.40 5.26 -9.23
CA LYS A 22 5.70 5.91 -10.52
C LYS A 22 7.08 5.53 -11.04
N GLU A 23 8.08 5.49 -10.17
CA GLU A 23 9.45 5.05 -10.51
C GLU A 23 9.42 3.58 -10.98
N ALA A 24 8.78 2.71 -10.22
CA ALA A 24 8.62 1.28 -10.54
C ALA A 24 7.87 1.05 -11.86
N LEU A 25 6.88 1.89 -12.17
CA LEU A 25 6.13 1.82 -13.43
C LEU A 25 7.04 2.15 -14.62
N ASN A 26 7.89 3.18 -14.48
CA ASN A 26 8.85 3.57 -15.52
C ASN A 26 9.93 2.50 -15.73
N GLU A 27 10.31 1.79 -14.67
CA GLU A 27 11.25 0.66 -14.72
C GLU A 27 10.63 -0.65 -15.25
N GLY A 28 9.31 -0.66 -15.50
CA GLY A 28 8.59 -1.86 -15.95
C GLY A 28 8.32 -2.89 -14.85
N ASN A 29 8.52 -2.53 -13.57
CA ASN A 29 8.22 -3.38 -12.43
C ASN A 29 6.75 -3.24 -12.03
N TYR A 30 5.87 -3.80 -12.86
CA TYR A 30 4.42 -3.78 -12.66
C TYR A 30 3.97 -4.43 -11.33
N PRO A 31 4.53 -5.58 -10.88
CA PRO A 31 4.13 -6.17 -9.60
C PRO A 31 4.43 -5.26 -8.40
N TYR A 32 5.58 -4.60 -8.39
CA TYR A 32 5.95 -3.66 -7.34
C TYR A 32 5.08 -2.40 -7.38
N THR A 33 4.80 -1.88 -8.58
CA THR A 33 3.87 -0.75 -8.80
C THR A 33 2.51 -1.02 -8.15
N VAL A 34 1.90 -2.17 -8.46
CA VAL A 34 0.58 -2.54 -7.90
C VAL A 34 0.61 -2.61 -6.38
N ARG A 35 1.67 -3.19 -5.80
CA ARG A 35 1.84 -3.27 -4.35
C ARG A 35 1.97 -1.89 -3.71
N GLN A 36 2.78 -1.00 -4.28
CA GLN A 36 2.94 0.36 -3.76
C GLN A 36 1.62 1.15 -3.83
N CYS A 37 0.85 0.98 -4.91
CA CYS A 37 -0.49 1.58 -5.02
C CYS A 37 -1.47 1.02 -3.97
N GLN A 38 -1.46 -0.28 -3.71
CA GLN A 38 -2.29 -0.90 -2.67
C GLN A 38 -1.95 -0.34 -1.28
N GLU A 39 -0.67 -0.27 -0.94
CA GLU A 39 -0.20 0.31 0.32
C GLU A 39 -0.59 1.80 0.45
N ALA A 40 -0.49 2.57 -0.65
CA ALA A 40 -0.90 3.98 -0.66
C ALA A 40 -2.41 4.15 -0.41
N VAL A 41 -3.26 3.34 -1.04
CA VAL A 41 -4.73 3.38 -0.84
C VAL A 41 -5.08 3.03 0.60
N GLU A 42 -4.44 2.01 1.19
CA GLU A 42 -4.66 1.62 2.58
C GLU A 42 -4.30 2.75 3.56
N LEU A 43 -3.17 3.42 3.33
CA LEU A 43 -2.72 4.55 4.14
C LEU A 43 -3.68 5.75 4.02
N LEU A 44 -4.15 6.08 2.82
CA LEU A 44 -5.11 7.16 2.61
C LEU A 44 -6.47 6.87 3.23
N LEU A 45 -6.96 5.64 3.15
CA LEU A 45 -8.23 5.25 3.79
C LEU A 45 -8.12 5.33 5.32
N LYS A 46 -6.99 4.87 5.88
CA LYS A 46 -6.65 5.00 7.30
C LYS A 46 -6.53 6.47 7.74
N ALA A 47 -6.02 7.34 6.88
CA ALA A 47 -5.95 8.77 7.14
C ALA A 47 -7.33 9.41 7.13
N ALA A 48 -8.15 9.12 6.11
CA ALA A 48 -9.49 9.66 5.96
C ALA A 48 -10.41 9.28 7.12
N LEU A 49 -10.40 8.00 7.55
CA LEU A 49 -11.18 7.54 8.70
C LEU A 49 -10.76 8.27 9.99
N ARG A 50 -9.45 8.37 10.25
CA ARG A 50 -8.95 9.11 11.42
C ARG A 50 -9.26 10.60 11.37
N TYR A 51 -9.25 11.20 10.18
CA TYR A 51 -9.57 12.60 9.97
C TYR A 51 -11.01 12.93 10.40
N ILE A 52 -11.97 12.04 10.09
CA ILE A 52 -13.37 12.19 10.51
C ILE A 52 -13.65 11.68 11.94
N GLY A 53 -12.60 11.33 12.70
CA GLY A 53 -12.73 10.84 14.09
C GLY A 53 -13.17 9.37 14.21
N VAL A 54 -13.16 8.61 13.10
CA VAL A 54 -13.49 7.19 13.09
C VAL A 54 -12.21 6.37 13.23
N GLU A 55 -12.17 5.48 14.23
CA GLU A 55 -11.08 4.52 14.33
C GLU A 55 -11.18 3.49 13.19
N PRO A 56 -10.13 3.35 12.35
CA PRO A 56 -10.17 2.40 11.26
C PRO A 56 -10.20 0.97 11.81
N PRO A 57 -11.00 0.08 11.24
CA PRO A 57 -11.05 -1.31 11.67
C PRO A 57 -9.66 -1.95 11.55
N LYS A 58 -9.25 -2.73 12.57
CA LYS A 58 -8.04 -3.56 12.56
C LYS A 58 -8.21 -4.79 11.66
N LEU A 59 -8.82 -4.63 10.49
CA LEU A 59 -8.94 -5.72 9.53
C LEU A 59 -7.56 -5.95 8.90
N HIS A 60 -6.80 -6.87 9.49
CA HIS A 60 -5.68 -7.52 8.82
C HIS A 60 -6.27 -8.45 7.76
N ASP A 61 -6.54 -7.96 6.56
CA ASP A 61 -6.56 -8.80 5.36
C ASP A 61 -6.79 -7.96 4.11
N VAL A 62 -5.78 -7.88 3.27
CA VAL A 62 -5.86 -8.08 1.80
C VAL A 62 -4.44 -8.07 1.22
N GLY A 63 -3.69 -9.17 1.34
CA GLY A 63 -2.40 -9.23 0.63
C GLY A 63 -1.46 -10.41 0.86
N LYS A 64 -1.70 -11.30 1.83
CA LYS A 64 -0.91 -12.55 1.97
C LYS A 64 -1.35 -13.63 0.96
N ARG A 65 -1.63 -13.23 -0.28
CA ARG A 65 -1.57 -14.08 -1.47
C ARG A 65 -0.63 -13.32 -2.41
N GLY A 66 0.66 -13.59 -2.37
CA GLY A 66 1.16 -14.88 -2.82
C GLY A 66 0.92 -15.02 -4.32
N ILE A 67 1.33 -14.02 -5.11
CA ILE A 67 1.83 -14.26 -6.47
C ILE A 67 3.11 -15.10 -6.31
N ASN A 68 2.93 -16.38 -5.99
CA ASN A 68 3.87 -17.40 -6.41
C ASN A 68 3.76 -17.46 -7.92
N SER A 69 4.59 -16.68 -8.62
CA SER A 69 4.92 -16.99 -10.00
C SER A 69 5.53 -18.40 -10.01
N PRO A 70 4.95 -19.38 -10.71
CA PRO A 70 5.60 -20.67 -10.89
C PRO A 70 6.68 -20.50 -11.97
N HIS A 71 7.78 -19.84 -11.63
CA HIS A 71 9.04 -20.00 -12.36
C HIS A 71 9.83 -21.12 -11.69
N GLY A 72 9.44 -22.34 -12.03
CA GLY A 72 10.08 -23.57 -11.58
C GLY A 72 9.90 -24.64 -12.64
N SER A 73 10.61 -24.49 -13.77
CA SER A 73 10.91 -25.64 -14.62
C SER A 73 11.63 -26.70 -13.79
N LYS A 74 10.89 -27.72 -13.34
CA LYS A 74 11.46 -29.05 -13.15
C LYS A 74 10.89 -29.95 -14.25
N ARG A 75 11.65 -30.01 -15.34
CA ARG A 75 11.76 -31.23 -16.13
C ARG A 75 12.42 -32.28 -15.22
N ARG A 76 11.94 -33.52 -15.37
CA ARG A 76 12.34 -34.78 -14.74
C ARG A 76 11.62 -35.13 -13.46
#